data_AF-A0A3M3YTA8-F1
#
_entry.id   AF-A0A3M3YTA8-F1
#
_cell.length_a   1.000
_cell.length_b   1.000
_cell.length_c   1.000
_cell.angle_alpha   90.00
_cell.angle_beta   90.00
_cell.angle_gamma   90.00
#
_symmetry.space_group_name_H-M   'P 1'
#
loop_
_entity.id
_entity.type
_entity.pdbx_description
1 polymer ?
#
loop_
_entity_poly.entity_id
_entity_poly.type
_entity_poly.pdbx_seq_one_letter_code
_entity_poly.pdbx_strand_id
1 'polypeptide(L)' 'MPDVFKTLNNVVLTPHVGGLSPEASRDSVQKVNDNLLAFFSGQPVLTPVSE' A
#
# COMPACT_ATOMS: atom_id res chain seq x y z
N MET A 1 11.18 -10.09 -9.64
CA MET A 1 12.44 -10.18 -8.86
C MET A 1 13.37 -11.16 -9.58
N PRO A 2 14.64 -10.80 -9.87
CA PRO A 2 15.58 -11.66 -10.58
C PRO A 2 15.89 -12.97 -9.83
N ASP A 3 15.99 -14.09 -10.56
CA ASP A 3 16.21 -15.41 -9.95
C ASP A 3 17.57 -15.55 -9.25
N VAL A 4 18.59 -14.80 -9.70
CA VAL A 4 19.92 -14.80 -9.08
C VAL A 4 19.89 -14.46 -7.59
N PHE A 5 18.93 -13.64 -7.14
CA PHE A 5 18.82 -13.29 -5.73
C PHE A 5 18.32 -14.43 -4.85
N LYS A 6 17.67 -15.46 -5.43
CA LYS A 6 17.18 -16.63 -4.68
C LYS A 6 18.31 -17.60 -4.32
N THR A 7 19.47 -17.50 -4.97
CA THR A 7 20.61 -18.42 -4.77
C THR A 7 21.70 -17.88 -3.85
N LEU A 8 21.60 -16.62 -3.39
CA LEU A 8 22.61 -15.98 -2.55
C LEU A 8 22.33 -16.23 -1.06
N ASN A 9 23.35 -16.67 -0.32
CA ASN A 9 23.21 -17.01 1.12
C ASN A 9 23.08 -15.80 2.05
N ASN A 10 23.31 -14.60 1.54
CA ASN A 10 23.30 -13.33 2.29
C ASN A 10 22.11 -12.43 1.91
N VAL A 11 21.06 -13.00 1.30
CA VAL A 11 19.87 -12.25 0.87
C VAL A 11 18.62 -12.87 1.50
N VAL A 12 17.76 -12.02 2.07
CA VAL A 12 16.44 -12.41 2.58
C VAL A 12 15.37 -11.71 1.75
N LEU A 13 14.43 -12.49 1.22
CA LEU A 13 13.35 -12.02 0.36
C LEU A 13 12.01 -12.30 1.03
N THR A 14 11.16 -11.27 1.13
CA THR A 14 9.80 -11.40 1.65
C THR A 14 8.80 -10.88 0.61
N PRO A 15 7.59 -11.45 0.49
CA PRO A 15 6.64 -11.09 -0.56
C PRO A 15 5.90 -9.78 -0.23
N HIS A 16 6.62 -8.66 -0.23
CA HIS A 16 6.10 -7.31 0.00
C HIS A 16 5.22 -7.16 1.27
N VAL A 17 5.55 -7.92 2.33
CA VAL A 17 4.73 -7.98 3.56
C VAL A 17 4.97 -6.81 4.53
N GLY A 18 5.84 -5.84 4.18
CA GLY A 18 6.23 -4.76 5.07
C GLY A 18 5.09 -3.83 5.50
N GLY A 19 4.04 -3.70 4.67
CA GLY A 19 2.86 -2.89 4.96
C GLY A 19 1.69 -3.65 5.58
N LEU A 20 1.86 -4.93 5.93
CA LEU A 20 0.75 -5.80 6.38
C LEU A 20 0.57 -5.83 7.91
N SER A 21 0.98 -4.77 8.63
CA SER A 21 0.64 -4.67 10.05
C SER A 21 -0.87 -4.45 10.22
N PRO A 22 -1.45 -4.84 11.38
CA PRO A 22 -2.85 -4.55 11.70
C PRO A 22 -3.18 -3.05 11.61
N GLU A 23 -2.23 -2.19 12.01
CA GLU A 23 -2.35 -0.73 11.98
C GLU A 23 -2.43 -0.23 10.54
N ALA A 24 -1.48 -0.62 9.69
CA ALA A 24 -1.44 -0.20 8.29
C ALA A 24 -2.68 -0.68 7.51
N SER A 25 -3.19 -1.88 7.83
CA SER A 25 -4.41 -2.42 7.23
C SER A 25 -5.64 -1.58 7.61
N ARG A 26 -5.78 -1.23 8.90
CA ARG A 26 -6.88 -0.36 9.38
C ARG A 26 -6.82 1.03 8.75
N ASP A 27 -5.63 1.64 8.73
CA ASP A 27 -5.44 2.99 8.19
C ASP A 27 -5.69 3.03 6.67
N SER A 28 -5.35 1.95 5.94
CA SER A 28 -5.65 1.82 4.52
C SER A 28 -7.15 1.80 4.25
N VAL A 29 -7.91 1.02 5.03
CA VAL A 29 -9.39 0.99 4.92
C VAL A 29 -9.98 2.36 5.26
N GLN A 30 -9.50 3.02 6.32
CA GLN A 30 -9.94 4.37 6.67
C GLN A 30 -9.65 5.37 5.54
N LYS A 31 -8.44 5.33 4.97
CA LYS A 31 -8.04 6.21 3.86
C LYS A 31 -8.94 6.02 2.63
N VAL A 32 -9.36 4.80 2.32
CA VAL A 32 -10.32 4.53 1.24
C VAL A 32 -11.67 5.18 1.56
N ASN A 33 -12.20 4.97 2.76
CA ASN A 33 -13.47 5.58 3.17
C ASN A 33 -13.43 7.11 3.06
N ASP A 34 -12.36 7.74 3.55
CA ASP A 34 -12.22 9.20 3.52
C ASP A 34 -12.16 9.74 2.09
N ASN A 35 -11.42 9.07 1.20
CA ASN A 35 -11.36 9.44 -0.22
C ASN A 35 -12.72 9.31 -0.90
N LEU A 36 -13.48 8.25 -0.61
CA LEU A 36 -14.82 8.05 -1.18
C LEU A 36 -15.79 9.12 -0.69
N LEU A 37 -15.77 9.46 0.60
CA LEU A 37 -16.59 10.54 1.15
C LEU A 37 -16.24 11.90 0.52
N ALA A 38 -14.95 12.20 0.33
CA ALA A 38 -14.51 13.41 -0.36
C ALA A 38 -15.03 13.44 -1.80
N PHE A 39 -14.84 12.35 -2.55
CA PHE A 39 -15.26 12.26 -3.95
C PHE A 39 -16.77 12.48 -4.12
N PHE A 40 -17.60 11.77 -3.35
CA PHE A 40 -19.05 11.87 -3.47
C PHE A 40 -19.64 13.17 -2.89
N SER A 41 -18.88 13.93 -2.09
CA SER A 41 -19.26 15.28 -1.65
C SER A 41 -18.77 16.39 -2.58
N GLY A 42 -18.17 16.04 -3.74
CA GLY A 42 -17.61 16.99 -4.69
C GLY A 42 -16.32 17.67 -4.20
N GLN A 43 -15.69 17.14 -3.16
CA GLN A 43 -14.39 17.59 -2.68
C GLN A 43 -13.24 16.82 -3.37
N PRO A 44 -12.04 17.42 -3.48
CA PRO A 44 -10.86 16.69 -3.94
C PRO A 44 -10.54 15.49 -3.04
N VAL A 45 -10.10 14.39 -3.65
CA VAL A 45 -9.62 13.21 -2.92
C VAL A 45 -8.30 13.53 -2.19
N LEU A 46 -8.07 12.87 -1.05
CA LEU A 46 -6.90 13.09 -0.19
C LEU A 46 -5.61 12.54 -0.79
N THR A 47 -5.70 11.49 -1.60
CA THR A 47 -4.55 10.81 -2.22
C THR A 47 -4.77 10.65 -3.72
N PRO A 48 -4.65 11.73 -4.50
CA PRO A 48 -4.75 11.65 -5.96
C PRO A 48 -3.54 10.90 -6.52
N VAL A 49 -3.78 10.13 -7.60
CA VAL A 49 -2.73 9.49 -8.40
C VAL A 49 -2.63 10.27 -9.70
N SER A 50 -1.44 10.78 -10.02
CA SER A 50 -1.19 11.43 -11.31
C SER A 50 -1.21 10.41 -12.44
N GLU A 51 -1.68 10.81 -13.61
CA GLU A 51 -1.44 10.04 -14.85
C GLU A 51 0.04 10.02 -15.24
#